data_AF-A0A2E7VXP5-F1
#
_entry.id   AF-A0A2E7VXP5-F1
#
_cell.length_a   1.000
_cell.length_b   1.000
_cell.length_c   1.000
_cell.angle_alpha   90.00
_cell.angle_beta   90.00
_cell.angle_gamma   90.00
#
_symmetry.space_group_name_H-M   'P 1'
#
loop_
_entity.id
_entity.type
_entity.pdbx_description
1 polymer ?
#
loop_
_entity_poly.entity_id
_entity_poly.type
_entity_poly.pdbx_seq_one_letter_code
_entity_poly.pdbx_strand_id
1 'polypeptide(L)'
;GFTEKVDFSGVESNKNHVTELFPFISQIEIEKAWFGFMPFSIDGKPLIGKIPAYNNLFIVSGLASSGFGRGPMAGKYAAEVVLSDYMPSILNEADPSRFDQLN
;
A
#
# COMPACT_ATOMS: atom_id res chain seq x y z
N GLY A 1 -17.35 4.93 4.99
CA GLY A 1 -17.10 3.47 5.03
C GLY A 1 -16.36 3.05 3.76
N PHE A 2 -15.85 1.82 3.71
CA PHE A 2 -15.21 1.29 2.49
C PHE A 2 -16.23 0.59 1.59
N THR A 3 -15.98 0.59 0.28
CA THR A 3 -16.80 -0.14 -0.70
C THR A 3 -16.25 -1.56 -0.84
N GLU A 4 -17.05 -2.56 -0.46
CA GLU A 4 -16.66 -3.98 -0.45
C GLU A 4 -17.28 -4.75 -1.62
N LYS A 5 -17.36 -4.12 -2.78
CA LYS A 5 -17.89 -4.71 -4.00
C LYS A 5 -17.18 -4.15 -5.21
N VAL A 6 -17.21 -4.92 -6.29
CA VAL A 6 -16.81 -4.41 -7.61
C VAL A 6 -17.77 -3.30 -8.02
N ASP A 7 -17.21 -2.18 -8.46
CA ASP A 7 -17.95 -1.11 -9.12
C ASP A 7 -17.86 -1.31 -10.64
N PHE A 8 -18.99 -1.66 -11.26
CA PHE A 8 -19.03 -1.92 -12.69
C PHE A 8 -18.77 -0.67 -13.55
N SER A 9 -18.99 0.53 -13.03
CA SER A 9 -18.62 1.76 -13.75
C SER A 9 -17.10 1.91 -13.86
N GLY A 10 -16.36 1.54 -12.83
CA GLY A 10 -14.89 1.49 -12.85
C GLY A 10 -14.35 0.40 -13.78
N VAL A 11 -15.04 -0.74 -13.85
CA VAL A 11 -14.70 -1.81 -14.80
C VAL A 11 -14.86 -1.34 -16.25
N GLU A 12 -15.96 -0.66 -16.56
CA GLU A 12 -16.20 -0.09 -17.90
C GLU A 12 -15.17 0.98 -18.25
N SER A 13 -14.85 1.89 -17.32
CA SER A 13 -13.81 2.91 -17.52
C SER A 13 -12.44 2.29 -17.82
N ASN A 14 -12.04 1.26 -17.08
CA ASN A 14 -10.78 0.54 -17.33
C ASN A 14 -10.78 -0.15 -18.70
N LYS A 15 -11.90 -0.75 -19.12
CA LYS A 15 -12.03 -1.36 -20.46
C LYS A 15 -11.92 -0.31 -21.56
N ASN A 16 -12.50 0.88 -21.37
CA ASN A 16 -12.41 1.98 -22.33
C ASN A 16 -10.96 2.46 -22.47
N HIS A 17 -10.26 2.73 -21.35
CA HIS A 17 -8.85 3.14 -21.38
C HIS A 17 -7.93 2.14 -22.09
N VAL A 18 -8.09 0.83 -21.84
CA VAL A 18 -7.26 -0.16 -22.51
C VAL A 18 -7.62 -0.31 -23.99
N THR A 19 -8.89 -0.09 -24.36
CA THR A 19 -9.36 -0.14 -25.75
C THR A 19 -8.81 1.03 -26.58
N GLU A 20 -8.60 2.21 -25.98
CA GLU A 20 -7.93 3.33 -26.65
C GLU A 20 -6.52 2.96 -27.13
N LEU A 21 -5.81 2.13 -26.36
CA LEU A 21 -4.46 1.65 -26.69
C LEU A 21 -4.48 0.38 -27.56
N PHE A 22 -5.47 -0.49 -27.33
CA PHE A 22 -5.57 -1.81 -27.97
C PHE A 22 -7.02 -2.06 -28.42
N PRO A 23 -7.43 -1.55 -29.61
CA PRO A 23 -8.83 -1.55 -30.04
C PRO A 23 -9.49 -2.94 -30.11
N PHE A 24 -8.71 -4.00 -30.34
CA PHE A 24 -9.22 -5.38 -30.39
C PHE A 24 -9.78 -5.87 -29.05
N ILE A 25 -9.40 -5.25 -27.92
CA ILE A 25 -9.92 -5.59 -26.58
C ILE A 25 -11.41 -5.22 -26.43
N SER A 26 -11.93 -4.30 -27.24
CA SER A 26 -13.36 -3.95 -27.24
C SER A 26 -14.27 -5.17 -27.37
N GLN A 27 -13.87 -6.15 -28.19
CA GLN A 27 -14.60 -7.37 -28.50
C GLN A 27 -14.36 -8.50 -27.49
N ILE A 28 -13.44 -8.34 -26.54
CA ILE A 28 -13.10 -9.38 -25.56
C ILE A 28 -14.02 -9.28 -24.34
N GLU A 29 -14.54 -10.42 -23.90
CA GLU A 29 -15.34 -10.54 -22.68
C GLU A 29 -14.46 -10.48 -21.42
N ILE A 30 -14.98 -9.85 -20.37
CA ILE A 30 -14.30 -9.80 -19.07
C ILE A 30 -14.58 -11.12 -18.34
N GLU A 31 -13.55 -11.95 -18.15
CA GLU A 31 -13.66 -13.21 -17.41
C GLU A 31 -13.96 -12.97 -15.92
N LYS A 32 -13.26 -12.00 -15.31
CA LYS A 32 -13.36 -11.73 -13.87
C LYS A 32 -13.02 -10.28 -13.53
N ALA A 33 -13.72 -9.75 -12.53
CA ALA A 33 -13.37 -8.52 -11.84
C ALA A 33 -13.28 -8.77 -10.33
N TRP A 34 -12.42 -8.04 -9.63
CA TRP A 34 -12.28 -8.11 -8.18
C TRP A 34 -12.03 -6.72 -7.60
N PHE A 35 -12.12 -6.60 -6.28
CA PHE A 35 -11.74 -5.41 -5.53
C PHE A 35 -10.75 -5.79 -4.43
N GLY A 36 -10.08 -4.80 -3.85
CA GLY A 36 -9.18 -4.99 -2.72
C GLY A 36 -8.90 -3.66 -2.03
N PHE A 37 -8.53 -3.73 -0.75
CA PHE A 37 -8.14 -2.55 0.00
C PHE A 37 -6.70 -2.19 -0.26
N MET A 38 -6.46 -0.89 -0.41
CA MET A 38 -5.12 -0.33 -0.54
C MET A 38 -4.79 0.45 0.73
N PRO A 39 -3.81 0.02 1.53
CA PRO A 39 -3.48 0.70 2.77
C PRO A 39 -2.70 1.98 2.45
N PHE A 40 -3.32 3.12 2.73
CA PHE A 40 -2.68 4.43 2.73
C PHE A 40 -2.59 4.98 4.15
N SER A 41 -1.44 5.57 4.49
CA SER A 41 -1.35 6.48 5.63
C SER A 41 -2.02 7.83 5.29
N ILE A 42 -2.17 8.69 6.30
CA ILE A 42 -2.72 10.03 6.15
C ILE A 42 -1.91 10.88 5.14
N ASP A 43 -0.59 10.68 5.09
CA ASP A 43 0.33 11.39 4.20
C ASP A 43 0.73 10.60 2.94
N GLY A 44 0.16 9.41 2.73
CA GLY A 44 0.49 8.51 1.63
C GLY A 44 1.89 7.87 1.70
N LYS A 45 2.69 8.12 2.74
CA LYS A 45 4.02 7.53 2.92
C LYS A 45 3.94 6.20 3.69
N PRO A 46 4.88 5.26 3.45
CA PRO A 46 4.92 4.00 4.20
C PRO A 46 4.98 4.20 5.72
N LEU A 47 4.65 3.14 6.45
CA LEU A 47 4.81 3.04 7.89
C LEU A 47 5.65 1.79 8.16
N ILE A 48 6.92 1.97 8.47
CA ILE A 48 7.89 0.88 8.70
C ILE A 48 8.70 1.22 9.95
N GLY A 49 8.45 0.50 11.05
CA GLY A 49 9.21 0.71 12.28
C GLY A 49 8.41 0.40 13.54
N LYS A 50 8.94 0.87 14.68
CA LYS A 50 8.34 0.71 16.01
C LYS A 50 7.18 1.67 16.19
N ILE A 51 6.11 1.24 16.87
CA ILE A 51 5.04 2.13 17.31
C ILE A 51 5.41 2.67 18.70
N PRO A 52 5.71 3.98 18.87
CA PRO A 52 6.30 4.50 20.10
C PRO A 52 5.47 4.28 21.37
N ALA A 53 4.14 4.24 21.23
CA ALA A 53 3.20 4.08 22.34
C ALA A 53 3.22 2.68 22.98
N TYR A 54 3.85 1.67 22.36
CA TYR A 54 3.80 0.28 22.82
C TYR A 54 5.17 -0.40 22.80
N ASN A 55 5.45 -1.17 23.86
CA ASN A 55 6.66 -1.99 23.90
C ASN A 55 6.56 -3.15 22.90
N ASN A 56 7.62 -3.37 22.12
CA ASN A 56 7.76 -4.47 21.17
C ASN A 56 6.63 -4.56 20.11
N LEU A 57 6.02 -3.44 19.74
CA LEU A 57 5.06 -3.37 18.64
C LEU A 57 5.68 -2.68 17.42
N PHE A 58 5.58 -3.35 16.27
CA PHE A 58 6.15 -2.88 15.01
C PHE A 58 5.09 -2.93 13.91
N ILE A 59 5.24 -2.07 12.90
CA ILE A 59 4.32 -1.97 11.76
C ILE A 59 5.09 -2.01 10.44
N VAL A 60 4.49 -2.68 9.45
CA VAL A 60 4.82 -2.55 8.03
C VAL A 60 3.50 -2.37 7.29
N SER A 61 3.18 -1.14 6.92
CA SER A 61 1.94 -0.77 6.24
C SER A 61 2.12 0.47 5.36
N GLY A 62 1.05 0.97 4.75
CA GLY A 62 1.09 2.20 3.96
C GLY A 62 1.84 2.06 2.63
N LEU A 63 2.09 0.84 2.15
CA LEU A 63 2.83 0.60 0.90
C LEU A 63 1.99 0.84 -0.37
N ALA A 64 0.69 1.11 -0.22
CA ALA A 64 -0.24 1.45 -1.30
C ALA A 64 -0.12 0.48 -2.51
N SER A 65 -0.12 1.01 -3.73
CA SER A 65 -0.03 0.25 -4.99
C SER A 65 1.33 -0.42 -5.20
N SER A 66 2.32 -0.11 -4.37
CA SER A 66 3.69 -0.58 -4.50
C SER A 66 4.05 -1.74 -3.57
N GLY A 67 3.10 -2.23 -2.76
CA GLY A 67 3.33 -3.25 -1.74
C GLY A 67 3.93 -4.55 -2.25
N PHE A 68 3.51 -5.02 -3.44
CA PHE A 68 4.07 -6.23 -4.03
C PHE A 68 5.56 -6.06 -4.39
N GLY A 69 5.91 -4.96 -5.07
CA GLY A 69 7.29 -4.70 -5.49
C GLY A 69 8.22 -4.29 -4.34
N ARG A 70 7.73 -3.50 -3.38
CA ARG A 70 8.52 -2.98 -2.25
C ARG A 70 8.53 -3.91 -1.04
N GLY A 71 7.61 -4.87 -0.97
CA GLY A 71 7.42 -5.78 0.15
C GLY A 71 8.70 -6.48 0.63
N PRO A 72 9.53 -7.06 -0.26
CA PRO A 72 10.75 -7.75 0.15
C PRO A 72 11.72 -6.84 0.93
N MET A 73 11.95 -5.62 0.44
CA MET A 73 12.87 -4.69 1.10
C MET A 73 12.26 -4.07 2.36
N ALA A 74 10.95 -3.80 2.36
CA ALA A 74 10.23 -3.34 3.56
C ALA A 74 10.32 -4.39 4.69
N GLY A 75 10.14 -5.67 4.36
CA GLY A 75 10.28 -6.77 5.31
C GLY A 75 11.72 -6.91 5.84
N LYS A 76 12.72 -6.77 4.98
CA LYS A 76 14.13 -6.78 5.39
C LYS A 76 14.43 -5.66 6.40
N TYR A 77 14.02 -4.43 6.11
CA TYR A 77 14.27 -3.32 7.04
C TYR A 77 13.46 -3.45 8.34
N ALA A 78 12.23 -3.96 8.28
CA ALA A 78 11.48 -4.24 9.49
C ALA A 78 12.20 -5.27 10.37
N ALA A 79 12.75 -6.34 9.80
CA ALA A 79 13.57 -7.30 10.53
C ALA A 79 14.82 -6.66 11.15
N GLU A 80 15.50 -5.76 10.41
CA GLU A 80 16.66 -5.03 10.92
C GLU A 80 16.28 -4.16 12.14
N VAL A 81 15.19 -3.40 12.05
CA VAL A 81 14.67 -2.56 13.15
C VAL A 81 14.30 -3.41 14.37
N VAL A 82 13.64 -4.56 14.16
CA VAL A 82 13.25 -5.48 15.23
C VAL A 82 14.47 -6.07 15.95
N LEU A 83 15.52 -6.45 15.22
CA LEU A 83 16.68 -7.14 15.78
C LEU A 83 17.69 -6.20 16.45
N SER A 84 17.80 -4.97 15.98
CA SER A 84 18.86 -4.03 16.39
C SER A 84 18.35 -2.84 17.21
N ASP A 85 17.03 -2.60 17.25
CA ASP A 85 16.41 -1.34 17.74
C ASP A 85 17.00 -0.09 17.06
N TYR A 86 17.68 -0.26 15.92
CA TYR A 86 18.25 0.80 15.09
C TYR A 86 17.38 0.99 13.84
N MET A 87 17.12 2.25 13.53
CA MET A 87 16.36 2.64 12.35
C MET A 87 17.29 3.19 11.26
N PRO A 88 17.41 2.50 10.10
CA PRO A 88 18.18 3.01 8.98
C PRO A 88 17.64 4.34 8.45
N SER A 89 18.52 5.27 8.09
CA SER A 89 18.14 6.63 7.65
C SER A 89 17.23 6.66 6.41
N ILE A 90 17.32 5.63 5.55
CA ILE A 90 16.44 5.46 4.40
C ILE A 90 14.96 5.30 4.81
N LEU A 91 14.68 4.91 6.06
CA LEU A 91 13.33 4.80 6.59
C LEU A 91 12.84 6.07 7.29
N ASN A 92 13.60 7.18 7.35
CA ASN A 92 13.20 8.38 8.09
C ASN A 92 11.79 8.88 7.72
N GLU A 93 11.43 8.83 6.43
CA GLU A 93 10.10 9.22 5.96
C GLU A 93 8.99 8.19 6.25
N ALA A 94 9.37 6.96 6.58
CA ALA A 94 8.49 5.86 6.93
C ALA A 94 8.32 5.67 8.44
N ASP A 95 9.01 6.48 9.27
CA ASP A 95 8.94 6.40 10.73
C ASP A 95 7.51 6.60 11.23
N PRO A 96 6.92 5.64 11.97
CA PRO A 96 5.61 5.81 12.59
C PRO A 96 5.52 6.99 13.58
N SER A 97 6.63 7.36 14.24
CA SER A 97 6.67 8.46 15.23
C SER A 97 6.37 9.84 14.62
N ARG A 98 6.44 9.98 13.29
CA ARG A 98 6.12 11.23 12.59
C ARG A 98 4.70 11.73 12.81
N PHE A 99 3.81 10.87 13.33
CA PHE A 99 2.42 11.20 13.63
C PHE A 99 2.14 11.40 15.13
N ASP A 100 3.15 11.34 16.00
CA ASP A 100 2.96 11.50 17.45
C ASP A 100 2.39 12.89 17.84
N GLN A 101 2.59 13.90 16.98
CA GLN A 101 2.09 15.27 17.16
C GLN A 101 0.66 15.50 16.63
N LEU A 102 -0.02 14.48 16.10
CA LEU A 102 -1.40 14.60 15.60
C LEU A 102 -2.46 14.50 16.71
N ASN A 103 -2.07 14.59 17.98
CA ASN A 103 -2.94 14.64 19.15
C ASN A 103 -3.01 16.04 19.76
#